data_AF-A0A3D5FP57-F1
#
_entry.id   AF-A0A3D5FP57-F1
#
_cell.length_a   1.000
_cell.length_b   1.000
_cell.length_c   1.000
_cell.angle_alpha   90.00
_cell.angle_beta   90.00
_cell.angle_gamma   90.00
#
_symmetry.space_group_name_H-M   'P 1'
#
loop_
_entity.id
_entity.type
_entity.pdbx_description
1 polymer ?
#
loop_
_entity_poly.entity_id
_entity_poly.type
_entity_poly.pdbx_seq_one_letter_code
_entity_poly.pdbx_strand_id
1 'polypeptide(L)'
;MELTDDQREAVRQVLRGTTTQQQACQARGVSDDDYRSWEQALLKAKWADENGRLTCDALGRRAAIVRDRWGVPHCQGDTLSDLCFAAGVAQAQDRLWQLDYRRRLASGRLAQILGEDYLRTDREHRTLGFLRI
;
A
#
# COMPACT_ATOMS: atom_id res chain seq x y z
N MET A 1 -10.47 18.46 -1.13
CA MET A 1 -11.94 18.42 -0.95
C MET A 1 -12.25 17.16 -0.16
N GLU A 2 -12.77 17.29 1.05
CA GLU A 2 -13.17 16.12 1.84
C GLU A 2 -14.45 15.54 1.24
N LEU A 3 -14.41 14.28 0.82
CA LEU A 3 -15.59 13.58 0.31
C LEU A 3 -16.59 13.35 1.44
N THR A 4 -17.87 13.53 1.13
CA THR A 4 -18.97 13.14 2.04
C THR A 4 -19.03 11.62 2.19
N ASP A 5 -19.63 11.14 3.28
CA ASP A 5 -19.74 9.69 3.50
C ASP A 5 -20.58 8.98 2.42
N ASP A 6 -21.59 9.67 1.87
CA ASP A 6 -22.36 9.15 0.74
C ASP A 6 -21.50 8.98 -0.52
N GLN A 7 -20.67 9.96 -0.86
CA GLN A 7 -19.75 9.88 -2.00
C GLN A 7 -18.76 8.73 -1.84
N ARG A 8 -18.22 8.54 -0.62
CA ARG A 8 -17.30 7.44 -0.31
C ARG A 8 -17.99 6.08 -0.46
N GLU A 9 -19.23 5.96 -0.01
CA GLU A 9 -19.96 4.70 -0.10
C GLU A 9 -20.32 4.37 -1.55
N ALA A 10 -20.67 5.37 -2.37
CA ALA A 10 -20.89 5.19 -3.81
C ALA A 10 -19.69 4.53 -4.49
N VAL A 11 -18.49 5.09 -4.28
CA VAL A 11 -17.24 4.55 -4.83
C VAL A 11 -16.96 3.15 -4.29
N ARG A 12 -17.18 2.89 -2.99
CA ARG A 12 -16.99 1.55 -2.41
C ARG A 12 -17.92 0.50 -3.01
N GLN A 13 -19.17 0.82 -3.28
CA GLN A 13 -20.12 -0.12 -3.90
C GLN A 13 -19.69 -0.51 -5.32
N VAL A 14 -19.15 0.45 -6.09
CA VAL A 14 -18.59 0.18 -7.41
C VAL A 14 -17.34 -0.69 -7.31
N LEU A 15 -16.40 -0.36 -6.41
CA LEU A 15 -15.17 -1.14 -6.20
C LEU A 15 -15.45 -2.57 -5.70
N ARG A 16 -16.54 -2.78 -4.97
CA ARG A 16 -17.01 -4.12 -4.55
C ARG A 16 -17.72 -4.90 -5.66
N GLY A 17 -18.02 -4.26 -6.80
CA GLY A 17 -18.80 -4.85 -7.89
C GLY A 17 -20.29 -5.00 -7.58
N THR A 18 -20.80 -4.32 -6.56
CA THR A 18 -22.23 -4.35 -6.17
C THR A 18 -23.09 -3.47 -7.09
N THR A 19 -22.49 -2.43 -7.67
CA THR A 19 -23.14 -1.52 -8.61
C THR A 19 -22.16 -1.11 -9.70
N THR A 20 -22.66 -0.59 -10.83
CA THR A 20 -21.81 -0.02 -11.87
C THR A 20 -21.61 1.48 -11.67
N GLN A 21 -20.55 2.05 -12.23
CA GLN A 21 -20.34 3.50 -12.23
C GLN A 21 -21.57 4.24 -12.81
N GLN A 22 -22.12 3.76 -13.92
CA GLN A 22 -23.28 4.38 -14.56
C GLN A 22 -24.51 4.40 -13.64
N GLN A 23 -24.77 3.31 -12.92
CA GLN A 23 -25.86 3.24 -11.94
C GLN A 23 -25.60 4.18 -10.74
N ALA A 24 -24.36 4.28 -10.27
CA ALA A 24 -23.98 5.18 -9.20
C ALA A 24 -24.13 6.67 -9.60
N CYS A 25 -23.76 7.02 -10.83
CA CYS A 25 -23.95 8.35 -11.41
C CYS A 25 -25.44 8.69 -11.56
N GLN A 26 -26.23 7.78 -12.13
CA GLN A 26 -27.68 7.94 -12.32
C GLN A 26 -28.42 8.14 -11.00
N ALA A 27 -28.14 7.32 -9.98
CA ALA A 27 -28.80 7.39 -8.69
C ALA A 27 -28.58 8.72 -7.94
N ARG A 28 -27.46 9.41 -8.24
CA ARG A 28 -27.08 10.68 -7.60
C ARG A 28 -27.21 11.89 -8.52
N GLY A 29 -27.60 11.67 -9.77
CA GLY A 29 -27.68 12.74 -10.79
C GLY A 29 -26.35 13.43 -11.03
N VAL A 30 -25.22 12.71 -10.94
CA VAL A 30 -23.87 13.27 -11.13
C VAL A 30 -23.26 12.88 -12.46
N SER A 31 -22.34 13.71 -12.95
CA SER A 31 -21.58 13.41 -14.16
C SER A 31 -20.52 12.33 -13.90
N ASP A 32 -20.07 11.66 -14.97
CA ASP A 32 -18.97 10.71 -14.88
C ASP A 32 -17.67 11.36 -14.41
N ASP A 33 -17.43 12.63 -14.75
CA ASP A 33 -16.22 13.34 -14.34
C ASP A 33 -16.26 13.71 -12.85
N ASP A 34 -17.43 14.07 -12.32
CA ASP A 34 -17.60 14.29 -10.89
C ASP A 34 -17.35 13.00 -10.11
N TYR A 35 -17.90 11.87 -10.57
CA TYR A 35 -17.65 10.57 -9.96
C TYR A 35 -16.16 10.19 -9.99
N ARG A 36 -15.47 10.38 -11.12
CA ARG A 36 -14.02 10.14 -11.23
C ARG A 36 -13.23 11.00 -10.26
N SER A 37 -13.63 12.24 -10.03
CA SER A 37 -12.99 13.11 -9.04
C SER A 37 -13.11 12.54 -7.62
N TRP A 38 -14.25 11.92 -7.30
CA TRP A 38 -14.48 11.26 -6.00
C TRP A 38 -13.65 10.00 -5.87
N GLU A 39 -13.60 9.18 -6.91
CA GLU A 39 -12.78 7.97 -6.94
C GLU A 39 -11.30 8.32 -6.75
N GLN A 40 -10.78 9.29 -7.51
CA GLN A 40 -9.40 9.76 -7.38
C GLN A 40 -9.12 10.29 -5.98
N ALA A 41 -10.02 11.09 -5.41
CA ALA A 41 -9.85 11.61 -4.06
C ALA A 41 -9.85 10.49 -2.99
N LEU A 42 -10.72 9.48 -3.13
CA LEU A 42 -10.78 8.35 -2.21
C LEU A 42 -9.52 7.48 -2.30
N LEU A 43 -9.08 7.17 -3.52
CA LEU A 43 -7.87 6.38 -3.75
C LEU A 43 -6.61 7.13 -3.30
N LYS A 44 -6.52 8.43 -3.59
CA LYS A 44 -5.40 9.28 -3.17
C LYS A 44 -5.27 9.35 -1.65
N ALA A 45 -6.39 9.38 -0.93
CA ALA A 45 -6.39 9.33 0.53
C ALA A 45 -5.90 7.99 1.11
N LYS A 46 -5.73 6.95 0.28
CA LYS A 46 -5.18 5.64 0.68
C LYS A 46 -3.71 5.47 0.30
N TRP A 47 -3.15 6.34 -0.53
CA TRP A 47 -1.71 6.30 -0.82
C TRP A 47 -0.89 6.72 0.38
N ALA A 48 0.33 6.19 0.46
CA ALA A 48 1.30 6.66 1.43
C ALA A 48 1.64 8.12 1.13
N ASP A 49 1.87 8.92 2.17
CA ASP A 49 2.36 10.28 1.98
C ASP A 49 3.84 10.23 1.56
N GLU A 50 4.11 10.65 0.33
CA GLU A 50 5.44 10.68 -0.28
C GLU A 50 6.17 12.02 -0.05
N ASN A 51 5.44 13.07 0.33
CA ASN A 51 5.98 14.42 0.53
C ASN A 51 6.13 14.78 2.02
N GLY A 52 5.71 13.88 2.90
CA GLY A 52 5.77 14.05 4.33
C GLY A 52 7.17 13.94 4.92
N ARG A 53 7.31 14.38 6.17
CA ARG A 53 8.50 14.16 6.98
C ARG A 53 8.22 13.06 8.00
N LEU A 54 9.06 12.03 8.00
CA LEU A 54 9.03 10.95 8.98
C LEU A 54 10.12 11.19 10.02
N THR A 55 9.80 10.99 11.30
CA THR A 55 10.77 10.99 12.41
C THR A 55 10.86 9.58 12.98
N CYS A 56 12.07 9.06 13.12
CA CYS A 56 12.31 7.72 13.63
C CYS A 56 13.62 7.68 14.42
N ASP A 57 13.60 7.06 15.59
CA ASP A 57 14.78 6.94 16.46
C ASP A 57 15.87 6.04 15.87
N ALA A 58 15.50 5.18 14.90
CA ALA A 58 16.46 4.34 14.19
C ALA A 58 17.31 5.10 13.16
N LEU A 59 16.95 6.36 12.86
CA LEU A 59 17.71 7.22 11.95
C LEU A 59 18.83 7.90 12.73
N GLY A 60 20.08 7.65 12.34
CA GLY A 60 21.23 8.23 13.04
C GLY A 60 21.42 9.70 12.69
N ARG A 61 21.18 10.07 11.43
CA ARG A 61 21.25 11.45 10.93
C ARG A 61 20.07 11.77 10.03
N ARG A 62 20.28 12.42 8.88
CA ARG A 62 19.24 12.74 7.92
C ARG A 62 19.30 11.80 6.72
N ALA A 63 18.13 11.51 6.18
CA ALA A 63 17.96 10.83 4.92
C ALA A 63 16.84 11.51 4.12
N ALA A 64 16.90 11.42 2.79
CA ALA A 64 15.93 11.99 1.88
C ALA A 64 15.54 10.97 0.81
N ILE A 65 14.28 11.03 0.38
CA ILE A 65 13.74 10.24 -0.71
C ILE A 65 13.15 11.22 -1.71
N VAL A 66 13.67 11.24 -2.94
CA VAL A 66 13.16 12.09 -4.02
C VAL A 66 12.70 11.18 -5.14
N ARG A 67 11.43 11.27 -5.55
CA ARG A 67 10.89 10.48 -6.66
C ARG A 67 10.98 11.28 -7.97
N ASP A 68 11.34 10.60 -9.03
CA ASP A 68 11.31 11.18 -10.38
C ASP A 68 9.88 11.21 -10.96
N ARG A 69 9.73 11.69 -12.20
CA ARG A 69 8.43 11.74 -12.89
C ARG A 69 7.78 10.37 -13.14
N TRP A 70 8.54 9.29 -13.02
CA TRP A 70 8.09 7.91 -13.19
C TRP A 70 7.83 7.22 -11.84
N GLY A 71 8.01 7.93 -10.73
CA GLY A 71 7.85 7.41 -9.38
C GLY A 71 9.06 6.60 -8.90
N VAL A 72 10.20 6.63 -9.58
CA VAL A 72 11.41 5.92 -9.16
C VAL A 72 12.04 6.66 -7.98
N PRO A 73 12.24 6.01 -6.82
CA PRO A 73 12.82 6.66 -5.64
C PRO A 73 14.35 6.75 -5.75
N HIS A 74 14.86 7.97 -5.59
CA HIS A 74 16.27 8.26 -5.38
C HIS A 74 16.50 8.53 -3.89
N CYS A 75 17.15 7.60 -3.21
CA CYS A 75 17.43 7.69 -1.77
C CYS A 75 18.82 8.29 -1.52
N GLN A 76 18.91 9.17 -0.53
CA GLN A 76 20.15 9.77 -0.06
C GLN A 76 20.21 9.66 1.47
N GLY A 77 21.40 9.44 2.01
CA GLY A 77 21.63 9.39 3.45
C GLY A 77 23.07 9.75 3.80
N ASP A 78 23.27 10.35 4.97
CA ASP A 78 24.60 10.76 5.44
C ASP A 78 25.51 9.58 5.82
N THR A 79 24.89 8.42 6.12
CA THR A 79 25.57 7.17 6.41
C THR A 79 24.94 6.04 5.61
N LEU A 80 25.64 4.90 5.49
CA LEU A 80 25.07 3.70 4.87
C LEU A 80 23.79 3.24 5.58
N SER A 81 23.75 3.35 6.92
CA SER A 81 22.57 3.00 7.70
C SER A 81 21.36 3.89 7.37
N ASP A 82 21.57 5.20 7.26
CA ASP A 82 20.51 6.16 6.91
C ASP A 82 20.02 5.95 5.47
N LEU A 83 20.95 5.66 4.54
CA LEU A 83 20.61 5.32 3.15
C LEU A 83 19.78 4.04 3.06
N CYS A 84 20.19 2.97 3.75
CA CYS A 84 19.45 1.71 3.81
C CYS A 84 18.06 1.91 4.44
N PHE A 85 17.96 2.74 5.48
CA PHE A 85 16.67 3.09 6.09
C PHE A 85 15.75 3.79 5.08
N ALA A 86 16.24 4.83 4.38
CA ALA A 86 15.46 5.53 3.36
C ALA A 86 15.02 4.62 2.21
N ALA A 87 15.91 3.74 1.74
CA ALA A 87 15.56 2.74 0.72
C ALA A 87 14.47 1.77 1.21
N GLY A 88 14.55 1.33 2.47
CA GLY A 88 13.51 0.50 3.09
C GLY A 88 12.16 1.21 3.21
N VAL A 89 12.16 2.49 3.58
CA VAL A 89 10.94 3.31 3.63
C VAL A 89 10.33 3.47 2.23
N ALA A 90 11.13 3.81 1.22
CA ALA A 90 10.65 3.91 -0.16
C ALA A 90 10.03 2.59 -0.63
N GLN A 91 10.70 1.46 -0.37
CA GLN A 91 10.19 0.14 -0.73
C GLN A 91 8.90 -0.22 0.01
N ALA A 92 8.76 0.18 1.28
CA ALA A 92 7.53 -0.01 2.03
C ALA A 92 6.39 0.84 1.45
N GLN A 93 6.61 2.13 1.16
CA GLN A 93 5.59 2.99 0.54
C GLN A 93 5.02 2.38 -0.75
N ASP A 94 5.88 1.80 -1.58
CA ASP A 94 5.47 1.29 -2.89
C ASP A 94 4.98 -0.18 -2.84
N ARG A 95 5.58 -1.01 -1.96
CA ARG A 95 5.49 -2.48 -2.01
C ARG A 95 5.22 -3.15 -0.66
N LEU A 96 4.67 -2.43 0.32
CA LEU A 96 4.43 -2.98 1.67
C LEU A 96 3.73 -4.34 1.65
N TRP A 97 2.68 -4.48 0.84
CA TRP A 97 1.92 -5.73 0.77
C TRP A 97 2.78 -6.89 0.22
N GLN A 98 3.65 -6.63 -0.76
CA GLN A 98 4.55 -7.65 -1.33
C GLN A 98 5.61 -8.07 -0.31
N LEU A 99 6.14 -7.09 0.43
CA LEU A 99 7.10 -7.34 1.51
C LEU A 99 6.48 -8.18 2.61
N ASP A 100 5.29 -7.81 3.09
CA ASP A 100 4.59 -8.55 4.14
C ASP A 100 4.18 -9.95 3.67
N TYR A 101 3.67 -10.08 2.44
CA TYR A 101 3.37 -11.36 1.82
C TYR A 101 4.59 -12.27 1.77
N ARG A 102 5.73 -11.79 1.24
CA ARG A 102 6.97 -12.57 1.13
C ARG A 102 7.55 -12.94 2.48
N ARG A 103 7.51 -12.01 3.44
CA ARG A 103 7.94 -12.27 4.83
C ARG A 103 7.08 -13.35 5.49
N ARG A 104 5.76 -13.35 5.27
CA ARG A 104 4.84 -14.39 5.76
C ARG A 104 5.06 -15.72 5.07
N LEU A 105 5.21 -15.71 3.75
CA LEU A 105 5.50 -16.90 2.95
C LEU A 105 6.78 -17.58 3.43
N ALA A 106 7.89 -16.84 3.52
CA ALA A 106 9.18 -17.37 3.98
C ALA A 106 9.13 -17.89 5.43
N SER A 107 8.31 -17.26 6.30
CA SER A 107 8.11 -17.72 7.68
C SER A 107 7.06 -18.82 7.83
N GLY A 108 6.38 -19.23 6.75
CA GLY A 108 5.25 -20.14 6.77
C GLY A 108 4.13 -19.66 7.70
N ARG A 109 3.66 -18.43 7.49
CA ARG A 109 2.55 -17.78 8.22
C ARG A 109 1.54 -17.11 7.30
N LEU A 110 1.45 -17.55 6.05
CA LEU A 110 0.55 -16.98 5.06
C LEU A 110 -0.92 -17.34 5.35
N ALA A 111 -1.18 -18.51 5.92
CA ALA A 111 -2.53 -18.95 6.30
C ALA A 111 -3.18 -18.04 7.36
N GLN A 112 -2.39 -17.28 8.14
CA GLN A 112 -2.91 -16.33 9.13
C GLN A 112 -3.73 -15.20 8.51
N ILE A 113 -3.47 -14.86 7.24
CA ILE A 113 -4.14 -13.75 6.54
C ILE A 113 -4.98 -14.21 5.35
N LEU A 114 -4.62 -15.32 4.71
CA LEU A 114 -5.32 -15.83 3.52
C LEU A 114 -6.23 -17.05 3.81
N GLY A 115 -6.23 -17.57 5.04
CA GLY A 115 -7.08 -18.68 5.43
C GLY A 115 -6.45 -20.06 5.25
N GLU A 116 -7.28 -21.08 5.50
CA GLU A 116 -6.83 -22.47 5.67
C GLU A 116 -6.23 -23.09 4.40
N ASP A 117 -6.62 -22.60 3.22
CA ASP A 117 -6.10 -23.06 1.93
C ASP A 117 -4.57 -22.95 1.82
N TYR A 118 -3.95 -22.05 2.61
CA TYR A 118 -2.51 -21.82 2.60
C TYR A 118 -1.75 -22.62 3.68
N LEU A 119 -2.42 -23.47 4.47
CA LEU A 119 -1.77 -24.26 5.52
C LEU A 119 -0.72 -25.24 4.97
N ARG A 120 -0.98 -25.82 3.80
CA ARG A 120 -0.01 -26.70 3.13
C ARG A 120 1.26 -25.93 2.78
N THR A 121 1.12 -24.76 2.14
CA THR A 121 2.24 -23.87 1.80
C THR A 121 3.04 -23.49 3.03
N ASP A 122 2.37 -23.14 4.13
CA ASP A 122 3.03 -22.79 5.39
C ASP A 122 3.86 -23.96 5.97
N ARG A 123 3.34 -25.19 5.92
CA ARG A 123 4.07 -26.38 6.36
C ARG A 123 5.30 -26.64 5.49
N GLU A 124 5.15 -26.53 4.17
CA GLU A 124 6.26 -26.71 3.21
C GLU A 124 7.38 -25.69 3.49
N HIS A 125 7.05 -24.40 3.64
CA HIS A 125 8.06 -23.35 3.87
C HIS A 125 8.76 -23.46 5.23
N ARG A 126 8.05 -23.89 6.28
CA ARG A 126 8.70 -24.19 7.58
C ARG A 126 9.62 -25.40 7.50
N THR A 127 9.25 -26.40 6.68
CA THR A 127 10.06 -27.60 6.46
C THR A 127 11.37 -27.24 5.75
N LEU A 128 11.30 -26.42 4.70
CA LEU A 128 12.47 -25.87 4.01
C LEU A 128 13.36 -25.03 4.94
N GLY A 129 12.78 -24.40 5.96
CA GLY A 129 13.54 -23.81 7.05
C GLY A 129 14.25 -22.51 6.68
N PHE A 130 13.67 -21.69 5.80
CA PHE A 130 14.25 -20.40 5.37
C PHE A 130 14.61 -19.42 6.49
N LEU A 131 14.05 -19.59 7.69
CA LEU A 131 14.38 -18.77 8.87
C LEU A 131 15.47 -19.38 9.78
N ARG A 132 16.01 -20.56 9.45
CA ARG A 132 17.04 -21.27 10.22
C ARG A 132 18.44 -21.13 9.62
N ILE A 133 18.54 -20.50 8.45
CA ILE A 133 19.77 -20.18 7.71
C ILE A 133 20.08 -18.70 7.88
#